data_AF-A0A954KS00-F1
#
_entry.id   AF-A0A954KS00-F1
#
_cell.length_a   1.000
_cell.length_b   1.000
_cell.length_c   1.000
_cell.angle_alpha   90.00
_cell.angle_beta   90.00
_cell.angle_gamma   90.00
#
_symmetry.space_group_name_H-M   'P 1'
#
loop_
_entity.id
_entity.type
_entity.pdbx_description
1 polymer ?
#
loop_
_entity_poly.entity_id
_entity_poly.type
_entity_poly.pdbx_seq_one_letter_code
_entity_poly.pdbx_strand_id
1 'polypeptide(L)'
;MNKTRAGLVQQAFLAALDVPAERREDWLASKYGHDQTLLAEVRSLLAYAEPSVDILEQELDQAVADMPQLQSGYESQENPEVEPPDDISGEEFLFRLSEVGVLSPEEISSATDSINSTNRAAEPRQLASQLVAEGKLTPYQASALLKGEPDLLIDKYLILDLIDVGGMGMVFKAIHRTMNRVVALKMISHQSLASIEQIKRFRREVQVAATLEHPNIVRAYDADEARGLHFLVMEYVRGENLNRVVRANGPLSLSEAVDYIRQTAIALDYAHNRGVVHRDIKPGNLLLDDHGTVKVLDLGLAHLEDSLEYTDTSSSRSENEEPVPEVDRSELTAAGSILGTASFMAPEQSLDAHLVDRRSDIYSLGCTLYYL
;
A
#
# COMPACT_ATOMS: atom_id res chain seq x y z
N MET A 1 -15.34 24.80 -7.36
CA MET A 1 -14.36 24.08 -8.18
C MET A 1 -14.88 22.67 -8.39
N ASN A 2 -15.03 22.21 -9.63
CA ASN A 2 -15.54 20.87 -9.92
C ASN A 2 -14.54 19.82 -9.43
N LYS A 3 -14.91 19.05 -8.42
CA LYS A 3 -14.14 17.85 -8.02
C LYS A 3 -14.10 16.90 -9.22
N THR A 4 -12.92 16.43 -9.59
CA THR A 4 -12.77 15.37 -10.58
C THR A 4 -13.45 14.10 -10.07
N ARG A 5 -14.08 13.34 -10.96
CA ARG A 5 -14.85 12.13 -10.63
C ARG A 5 -14.01 11.12 -9.83
N ALA A 6 -12.77 10.90 -10.23
CA ALA A 6 -11.82 10.05 -9.52
C ALA A 6 -11.59 10.50 -8.05
N GLY A 7 -11.52 11.80 -7.78
CA GLY A 7 -11.39 12.32 -6.42
C GLY A 7 -12.65 12.12 -5.56
N LEU A 8 -13.83 12.15 -6.17
CA LEU A 8 -15.09 11.82 -5.50
C LEU A 8 -15.17 10.32 -5.15
N VAL A 9 -14.73 9.44 -6.06
CA VAL A 9 -14.70 7.99 -5.86
C VAL A 9 -13.75 7.61 -4.73
N GLN A 10 -12.53 8.15 -4.74
CA GLN A 10 -11.54 7.91 -3.70
C GLN A 10 -12.04 8.41 -2.34
N GLN A 11 -12.64 9.61 -2.28
CA GLN A 11 -13.19 10.16 -1.05
C GLN A 11 -14.33 9.30 -0.49
N ALA A 12 -15.24 8.84 -1.35
CA ALA A 12 -16.38 8.01 -0.96
C ALA A 12 -15.95 6.59 -0.54
N PHE A 13 -14.95 6.01 -1.22
CA PHE A 13 -14.35 4.72 -0.88
C PHE A 13 -13.68 4.73 0.50
N LEU A 14 -12.78 5.70 0.75
CA LEU A 14 -12.10 5.82 2.04
C LEU A 14 -13.08 6.06 3.19
N ALA A 15 -14.09 6.90 2.97
CA ALA A 15 -15.11 7.15 3.99
C ALA A 15 -16.02 5.92 4.24
N ALA A 16 -16.17 5.03 3.26
CA ALA A 16 -16.92 3.79 3.42
C ALA A 16 -16.12 2.72 4.19
N LEU A 17 -14.79 2.67 4.05
CA LEU A 17 -13.93 1.76 4.84
C LEU A 17 -13.99 2.02 6.34
N ASP A 18 -14.27 3.27 6.75
CA ASP A 18 -14.44 3.66 8.15
C ASP A 18 -15.80 3.21 8.76
N VAL A 19 -16.73 2.74 7.92
CA VAL A 19 -18.02 2.20 8.36
C VAL A 19 -17.92 0.68 8.52
N PRO A 20 -18.40 0.09 9.63
CA PRO A 20 -18.45 -1.36 9.78
C PRO A 20 -19.12 -2.04 8.59
N ALA A 21 -18.57 -3.15 8.11
CA ALA A 21 -19.00 -3.84 6.88
C ALA A 21 -20.53 -4.07 6.82
N GLU A 22 -21.12 -4.49 7.95
CA GLU A 22 -22.56 -4.75 8.11
C GLU A 22 -23.46 -3.52 7.87
N ARG A 23 -22.93 -2.30 8.00
CA ARG A 23 -23.67 -1.03 7.88
C ARG A 23 -23.24 -0.17 6.70
N ARG A 24 -22.24 -0.63 5.96
CA ARG A 24 -21.56 0.16 4.93
C ARG A 24 -22.44 0.43 3.72
N GLU A 25 -23.21 -0.57 3.30
CA GLU A 25 -24.11 -0.47 2.15
C GLU A 25 -25.26 0.53 2.40
N ASP A 26 -25.87 0.47 3.58
CA ASP A 26 -26.90 1.43 4.00
C ASP A 26 -26.35 2.86 4.10
N TRP A 27 -25.13 3.00 4.61
CA TRP A 27 -24.44 4.29 4.70
C TRP A 27 -24.12 4.88 3.31
N LEU A 28 -23.61 4.04 2.40
CA LEU A 28 -23.33 4.39 1.01
C LEU A 28 -24.61 4.83 0.27
N ALA A 29 -25.68 4.06 0.41
CA ALA A 29 -26.97 4.39 -0.18
C ALA A 29 -27.54 5.72 0.36
N SER A 30 -27.39 5.98 1.66
CA SER A 30 -27.84 7.24 2.29
C SER A 30 -27.04 8.46 1.82
N LYS A 31 -25.72 8.33 1.66
CA LYS A 31 -24.83 9.46 1.33
C LYS A 31 -24.69 9.71 -0.17
N TYR A 32 -24.66 8.66 -0.97
CA TYR A 32 -24.33 8.71 -2.40
C TYR A 32 -25.41 8.10 -3.30
N GLY A 33 -26.59 7.74 -2.78
CA GLY A 33 -27.70 7.13 -3.52
C GLY A 33 -28.20 7.91 -4.75
N HIS A 34 -27.87 9.20 -4.83
CA HIS A 34 -28.20 10.06 -5.96
C HIS A 34 -27.23 9.91 -7.15
N ASP A 35 -26.05 9.29 -6.96
CA ASP A 35 -25.05 9.01 -8.00
C ASP A 35 -24.74 7.51 -8.06
N GLN A 36 -25.53 6.80 -8.85
CA GLN A 36 -25.46 5.35 -9.00
C GLN A 36 -24.12 4.88 -9.61
N THR A 37 -23.45 5.74 -10.37
CA THR A 37 -22.18 5.37 -11.01
C THR A 37 -21.02 5.48 -10.04
N LEU A 38 -21.00 6.55 -9.22
CA LEU A 38 -20.08 6.67 -8.09
C LEU A 38 -20.24 5.49 -7.11
N LEU A 39 -21.48 5.07 -6.83
CA LEU A 39 -21.76 3.91 -5.98
C LEU A 39 -21.21 2.61 -6.56
N ALA A 40 -21.36 2.37 -7.87
CA ALA A 40 -20.83 1.18 -8.52
C ALA A 40 -19.29 1.14 -8.44
N GLU A 41 -18.63 2.29 -8.69
CA GLU A 41 -17.17 2.42 -8.61
C GLU A 41 -16.65 2.19 -7.17
N VAL A 42 -17.33 2.76 -6.17
CA VAL A 42 -16.97 2.58 -4.75
C VAL A 42 -17.23 1.15 -4.26
N ARG A 43 -18.35 0.53 -4.65
CA ARG A 43 -18.66 -0.88 -4.31
C ARG A 43 -17.66 -1.84 -4.91
N SER A 44 -17.25 -1.60 -6.17
CA SER A 44 -16.19 -2.37 -6.82
C SER A 44 -14.92 -2.32 -5.98
N LEU A 45 -14.47 -1.14 -5.55
CA LEU A 45 -13.28 -1.00 -4.69
C LEU A 45 -13.43 -1.68 -3.33
N LEU A 46 -14.61 -1.62 -2.70
CA LEU A 46 -14.87 -2.27 -1.41
C LEU A 46 -14.86 -3.81 -1.49
N ALA A 47 -15.32 -4.38 -2.60
CA ALA A 47 -15.28 -5.82 -2.82
C ALA A 47 -13.84 -6.38 -2.86
N TYR A 48 -12.84 -5.54 -3.21
CA TYR A 48 -11.42 -5.90 -3.17
C TYR A 48 -10.77 -5.69 -1.79
N ALA A 49 -11.29 -4.77 -0.97
CA ALA A 49 -10.70 -4.41 0.32
C ALA A 49 -11.05 -5.40 1.44
N GLU A 50 -12.09 -6.20 1.27
CA GLU A 50 -12.52 -7.23 2.21
C GLU A 50 -12.74 -8.58 1.49
N PRO A 51 -11.68 -9.27 1.04
CA PRO A 51 -11.81 -10.67 0.72
C PRO A 51 -12.08 -11.44 2.01
N SER A 52 -13.02 -12.38 1.97
CA SER A 52 -13.24 -13.37 3.04
C SER A 52 -11.90 -14.06 3.35
N VAL A 53 -11.29 -13.69 4.47
CA VAL A 53 -10.06 -14.30 4.98
C VAL A 53 -10.43 -15.67 5.53
N ASP A 54 -10.33 -16.70 4.69
CA ASP A 54 -10.24 -18.10 5.18
C ASP A 54 -9.76 -19.13 4.13
N ILE A 55 -9.51 -18.74 2.86
CA ILE A 55 -9.09 -19.72 1.82
C ILE A 55 -7.76 -19.34 1.12
N LEU A 56 -7.34 -18.08 1.14
CA LEU A 56 -6.23 -17.60 0.27
C LEU A 56 -4.81 -17.83 0.81
N GLU A 57 -4.63 -18.07 2.11
CA GLU A 57 -3.29 -18.14 2.71
C GLU A 57 -2.67 -19.54 2.72
N GLN A 58 -3.49 -20.60 2.76
CA GLN A 58 -2.97 -21.98 2.62
C GLN A 58 -2.68 -22.36 1.17
N GLU A 59 -3.36 -21.74 0.20
CA GLU A 59 -3.23 -22.06 -1.23
C GLU A 59 -2.01 -21.38 -1.88
N LEU A 60 -1.56 -20.22 -1.37
CA LEU A 60 -0.42 -19.49 -1.91
C LEU A 60 0.93 -20.11 -1.50
N ASP A 61 1.03 -20.65 -0.28
CA ASP A 61 2.22 -21.39 0.17
C ASP A 61 2.37 -22.73 -0.59
N GLN A 62 1.25 -23.37 -0.96
CA GLN A 62 1.24 -24.57 -1.79
C GLN A 62 1.64 -24.24 -3.25
N ALA A 63 1.16 -23.12 -3.80
CA ALA A 63 1.50 -22.68 -5.16
C ALA A 63 2.97 -22.29 -5.36
N VAL A 64 3.63 -21.73 -4.33
CA VAL A 64 5.06 -21.39 -4.37
C VAL A 64 5.95 -22.62 -4.15
N ALA A 65 5.45 -23.65 -3.46
CA ALA A 65 6.16 -24.90 -3.22
C ALA A 65 6.08 -25.92 -4.38
N ASP A 66 5.03 -25.88 -5.21
CA ASP A 66 4.68 -26.94 -6.18
C ASP A 66 5.04 -26.68 -7.67
N MET A 67 5.85 -25.68 -7.99
CA MET A 67 6.50 -25.64 -9.32
C MET A 67 7.76 -26.53 -9.30
N PRO A 68 7.82 -27.77 -9.88
CA PRO A 68 6.92 -28.43 -10.85
C PRO A 68 6.38 -29.86 -10.48
N GLN A 69 5.24 -30.18 -11.12
CA GLN A 69 4.52 -31.47 -11.33
C GLN A 69 3.48 -31.99 -10.31
N LEU A 70 2.21 -31.87 -10.72
CA LEU A 70 1.04 -32.79 -10.61
C LEU A 70 -0.15 -32.45 -9.67
N GLN A 71 -1.28 -32.25 -10.37
CA GLN A 71 -2.65 -32.79 -10.15
C GLN A 71 -3.62 -32.17 -9.12
N SER A 72 -4.49 -31.33 -9.70
CA SER A 72 -5.95 -31.23 -9.60
C SER A 72 -6.70 -31.65 -8.33
N GLY A 73 -7.42 -30.68 -7.78
CA GLY A 73 -8.80 -30.86 -7.38
C GLY A 73 -9.26 -29.77 -6.43
N TYR A 74 -10.18 -28.89 -6.86
CA TYR A 74 -11.20 -28.27 -5.97
C TYR A 74 -12.37 -27.71 -6.81
N GLU A 75 -13.58 -27.90 -6.27
CA GLU A 75 -14.87 -27.50 -6.84
C GLU A 75 -15.20 -26.04 -6.52
N SER A 76 -15.83 -25.39 -7.48
CA SER A 76 -16.21 -23.97 -7.53
C SER A 76 -17.37 -23.59 -6.59
N GLN A 77 -17.22 -22.50 -5.83
CA GLN A 77 -18.34 -21.72 -5.28
C GLN A 77 -18.32 -20.31 -5.85
N GLU A 78 -19.46 -19.92 -6.41
CA GLU A 78 -19.72 -18.66 -7.12
C GLU A 78 -19.76 -17.47 -6.15
N ASN A 79 -19.07 -16.37 -6.49
CA ASN A 79 -19.21 -15.06 -5.83
C ASN A 79 -19.63 -14.01 -6.89
N PRO A 80 -20.44 -12.99 -6.52
CA PRO A 80 -21.34 -12.31 -7.46
C PRO A 80 -20.65 -11.26 -8.33
N GLU A 81 -21.13 -11.18 -9.56
CA GLU A 81 -20.73 -10.28 -10.64
C GLU A 81 -20.84 -8.78 -10.26
N VAL A 82 -19.70 -8.07 -10.30
CA VAL A 82 -19.66 -6.61 -10.41
C VAL A 82 -18.73 -6.25 -11.56
N GLU A 83 -19.29 -5.87 -12.72
CA GLU A 83 -18.53 -5.55 -13.93
C GLU A 83 -17.98 -4.11 -13.93
N PRO A 84 -16.65 -3.90 -14.12
CA PRO A 84 -16.09 -2.65 -14.60
C PRO A 84 -16.03 -2.59 -16.14
N PRO A 85 -16.05 -1.39 -16.76
CA PRO A 85 -16.18 -1.23 -18.22
C PRO A 85 -14.86 -1.41 -19.00
N ASP A 86 -15.04 -1.76 -20.27
CA ASP A 86 -14.13 -1.98 -21.42
C ASP A 86 -13.51 -3.39 -21.57
N ASP A 87 -14.16 -4.20 -22.42
CA ASP A 87 -13.67 -5.51 -22.91
C ASP A 87 -12.37 -5.32 -23.72
N ILE A 88 -11.22 -5.62 -23.12
CA ILE A 88 -9.99 -5.82 -23.89
C ILE A 88 -10.16 -7.03 -24.83
N SER A 89 -9.46 -7.06 -25.96
CA SER A 89 -9.51 -8.25 -26.81
C SER A 89 -8.69 -9.39 -26.19
N GLY A 90 -9.01 -10.64 -26.53
CA GLY A 90 -8.19 -11.80 -26.13
C GLY A 90 -6.75 -11.70 -26.65
N GLU A 91 -6.55 -11.11 -27.83
CA GLU A 91 -5.23 -10.84 -28.40
C GLU A 91 -4.45 -9.81 -27.58
N GLU A 92 -5.09 -8.73 -27.14
CA GLU A 92 -4.49 -7.71 -26.28
C GLU A 92 -4.13 -8.29 -24.91
N PHE A 93 -5.00 -9.13 -24.33
CA PHE A 93 -4.71 -9.83 -23.08
C PHE A 93 -3.49 -10.75 -23.21
N LEU A 94 -3.42 -11.56 -24.26
CA LEU A 94 -2.29 -12.45 -24.53
C LEU A 94 -0.99 -11.68 -24.78
N PHE A 95 -1.07 -10.56 -25.51
CA PHE A 95 0.07 -9.68 -25.72
C PHE A 95 0.63 -9.18 -24.38
N ARG A 96 -0.23 -8.63 -23.52
CA ARG A 96 0.18 -8.15 -22.18
C ARG A 96 0.74 -9.27 -21.32
N LEU A 97 0.10 -10.44 -21.33
CA LEU A 97 0.56 -11.62 -20.60
C LEU A 97 1.96 -12.06 -21.04
N SER A 98 2.25 -11.97 -22.34
CA SER A 98 3.57 -12.26 -22.90
C SER A 98 4.63 -11.22 -22.50
N GLU A 99 4.27 -9.94 -22.47
CA GLU A 99 5.19 -8.84 -22.10
C GLU A 99 5.63 -8.90 -20.63
N VAL A 100 4.73 -9.28 -19.71
CA VAL A 100 5.08 -9.44 -18.29
C VAL A 100 6.00 -10.66 -18.08
N GLY A 101 5.90 -11.66 -18.96
CA GLY A 101 6.76 -12.84 -18.96
C GLY A 101 6.60 -13.70 -17.70
N VAL A 102 5.37 -13.80 -17.18
CA VAL A 102 5.00 -14.70 -16.07
C VAL A 102 4.88 -16.13 -16.56
N LEU A 103 4.44 -16.32 -17.81
CA LEU A 103 4.29 -17.61 -18.46
C LEU A 103 5.48 -17.92 -19.39
N SER A 104 5.78 -19.20 -19.54
CA SER A 104 6.70 -19.68 -20.57
C SER A 104 6.11 -19.54 -21.99
N PRO A 105 6.93 -19.49 -23.04
CA PRO A 105 6.45 -19.46 -24.42
C PRO A 105 5.52 -20.64 -24.78
N GLU A 106 5.75 -21.81 -24.18
CA GLU A 106 4.92 -23.00 -24.37
C GLU A 106 3.53 -22.83 -23.72
N GLU A 107 3.48 -22.26 -22.52
CA GLU A 107 2.22 -21.95 -21.82
C GLU A 107 1.43 -20.87 -22.53
N ILE A 108 2.10 -19.85 -23.08
CA ILE A 108 1.46 -18.82 -23.90
C ILE A 108 0.89 -19.44 -25.17
N SER A 109 1.63 -20.34 -25.83
CA SER A 109 1.12 -21.07 -27.01
C SER A 109 -0.10 -21.91 -26.67
N SER A 110 -0.07 -22.66 -25.56
CA SER A 110 -1.20 -23.47 -25.11
C SER A 110 -2.42 -22.64 -24.74
N ALA A 111 -2.23 -21.47 -24.12
CA ALA A 111 -3.30 -20.52 -23.84
C ALA A 111 -3.89 -19.96 -25.15
N THR A 112 -3.04 -19.62 -26.11
CA THR A 112 -3.44 -19.14 -27.44
C THR A 112 -4.24 -20.18 -28.21
N ASP A 113 -3.83 -21.45 -28.18
CA ASP A 113 -4.53 -22.56 -28.84
C ASP A 113 -5.90 -22.83 -28.20
N SER A 114 -6.02 -22.61 -26.89
CA SER A 114 -7.28 -22.74 -26.15
C SER A 114 -8.28 -21.62 -26.52
N ILE A 115 -7.79 -20.39 -26.74
CA ILE A 115 -8.61 -19.28 -27.27
C ILE A 115 -9.08 -19.58 -28.70
N ASN A 116 -8.19 -20.11 -29.56
CA ASN A 116 -8.49 -20.34 -30.98
C ASN A 116 -9.40 -21.56 -31.23
N SER A 117 -9.33 -22.60 -30.40
CA SER A 117 -10.08 -23.85 -30.62
C SER A 117 -11.54 -23.81 -30.17
N THR A 118 -11.94 -22.87 -29.31
CA THR A 118 -13.25 -22.92 -28.65
C THR A 118 -14.39 -22.26 -29.47
N ASN A 119 -14.12 -21.46 -30.52
CA ASN A 119 -15.09 -20.71 -31.36
C ASN A 119 -16.16 -19.88 -30.59
N ARG A 120 -16.14 -19.90 -29.26
CA ARG A 120 -16.54 -18.82 -28.37
C ARG A 120 -15.29 -17.98 -28.21
N ALA A 121 -15.41 -16.68 -28.40
CA ALA A 121 -14.44 -15.75 -27.84
C ALA A 121 -14.23 -16.17 -26.38
N ALA A 122 -13.08 -16.78 -26.07
CA ALA A 122 -12.70 -16.99 -24.69
C ALA A 122 -12.52 -15.58 -24.14
N GLU A 123 -13.54 -15.09 -23.45
CA GLU A 123 -13.50 -13.77 -22.83
C GLU A 123 -12.21 -13.71 -22.02
N PRO A 124 -11.38 -12.65 -22.18
CA PRO A 124 -10.14 -12.49 -21.43
C PRO A 124 -10.30 -12.79 -19.94
N ARG A 125 -11.48 -12.50 -19.38
CA ARG A 125 -11.88 -12.82 -18.01
C ARG A 125 -11.86 -14.32 -17.70
N GLN A 126 -12.42 -15.16 -18.58
CA GLN A 126 -12.43 -16.61 -18.38
C GLN A 126 -11.02 -17.18 -18.39
N LEU A 127 -10.18 -16.72 -19.32
CA LEU A 127 -8.77 -17.13 -19.38
C LEU A 127 -7.99 -16.64 -18.14
N ALA A 128 -8.20 -15.38 -17.73
CA ALA A 128 -7.58 -14.84 -16.53
C ALA A 128 -7.97 -15.64 -15.28
N SER A 129 -9.27 -15.93 -15.10
CA SER A 129 -9.78 -16.77 -14.01
C SER A 129 -9.21 -18.18 -14.05
N GLN A 130 -9.08 -18.78 -15.24
CA GLN A 130 -8.43 -20.09 -15.39
C GLN A 130 -6.96 -20.04 -14.98
N LEU A 131 -6.21 -19.03 -15.43
CA LEU A 131 -4.80 -18.88 -15.07
C LEU A 131 -4.61 -18.62 -13.56
N VAL A 132 -5.55 -17.92 -12.92
CA VAL A 132 -5.57 -17.77 -11.46
C VAL A 132 -5.86 -19.11 -10.77
N ALA A 133 -6.86 -19.86 -11.23
CA ALA A 133 -7.18 -21.19 -10.69
C ALA A 133 -6.04 -22.21 -10.90
N GLU A 134 -5.24 -22.05 -11.95
CA GLU A 134 -4.03 -22.83 -12.19
C GLU A 134 -2.81 -22.35 -11.39
N GLY A 135 -2.94 -21.29 -10.58
CA GLY A 135 -1.84 -20.70 -9.81
C GLY A 135 -0.78 -19.97 -10.64
N LYS A 136 -1.06 -19.72 -11.91
CA LYS A 136 -0.14 -19.06 -12.86
C LYS A 136 -0.15 -17.54 -12.76
N LEU A 137 -1.26 -16.97 -12.30
CA LEU A 137 -1.41 -15.54 -12.02
C LEU A 137 -1.98 -15.35 -10.62
N THR A 138 -1.62 -14.23 -9.98
CA THR A 138 -2.38 -13.77 -8.82
C THR A 138 -3.69 -13.10 -9.27
N PRO A 139 -4.71 -13.02 -8.39
CA PRO A 139 -5.93 -12.26 -8.67
C PRO A 139 -5.63 -10.80 -9.06
N TYR A 140 -4.64 -10.19 -8.40
CA TYR A 140 -4.17 -8.85 -8.71
C TYR A 140 -3.61 -8.74 -10.14
N GLN A 141 -2.72 -9.67 -10.52
CA GLN A 141 -2.13 -9.69 -11.87
C GLN A 141 -3.19 -9.90 -12.96
N ALA A 142 -4.12 -10.82 -12.75
CA ALA A 142 -5.26 -11.03 -13.63
C ALA A 142 -6.08 -9.74 -13.81
N SER A 143 -6.42 -9.07 -12.71
CA SER A 143 -7.15 -7.80 -12.74
C SER A 143 -6.38 -6.70 -13.48
N ALA A 144 -5.08 -6.55 -13.20
CA ALA A 144 -4.23 -5.54 -13.83
C ALA A 144 -4.09 -5.76 -15.35
N LEU A 145 -3.87 -7.01 -15.78
CA LEU A 145 -3.80 -7.38 -17.20
C LEU A 145 -5.12 -7.06 -17.93
N LEU A 146 -6.25 -7.36 -17.30
CA LEU A 146 -7.59 -7.08 -17.84
C LEU A 146 -7.86 -5.58 -17.98
N LYS A 147 -7.51 -4.78 -16.98
CA LYS A 147 -7.77 -3.33 -16.96
C LYS A 147 -6.76 -2.50 -17.76
N GLY A 148 -5.58 -3.07 -18.04
CA GLY A 148 -4.44 -2.30 -18.58
C GLY A 148 -3.86 -1.33 -17.55
N GLU A 149 -4.05 -1.64 -16.27
CA GLU A 149 -3.55 -0.89 -15.12
C GLU A 149 -2.15 -1.45 -14.73
N PRO A 150 -1.40 -0.74 -13.87
CA PRO A 150 0.02 -0.42 -14.07
C PRO A 150 0.92 -1.61 -14.37
N ASP A 151 2.00 -1.33 -15.10
CA ASP A 151 3.04 -2.29 -15.49
C ASP A 151 3.39 -3.25 -14.33
N LEU A 152 2.97 -4.51 -14.47
CA LEU A 152 3.24 -5.56 -13.49
C LEU A 152 4.73 -5.87 -13.37
N LEU A 153 5.54 -5.49 -14.36
CA LEU A 153 6.98 -5.65 -14.33
C LEU A 153 7.64 -4.28 -14.22
N ILE A 154 8.28 -3.99 -13.09
CA ILE A 154 9.08 -2.79 -12.86
C ILE A 154 10.55 -3.19 -12.80
N ASP A 155 11.30 -2.91 -13.87
CA ASP A 155 12.68 -3.39 -14.05
C ASP A 155 12.77 -4.92 -13.81
N LYS A 156 13.37 -5.36 -12.71
CA LYS A 156 13.54 -6.77 -12.31
C LYS A 156 12.51 -7.28 -11.29
N TYR A 157 11.54 -6.44 -10.93
CA TYR A 157 10.52 -6.71 -9.93
C TYR A 157 9.18 -7.00 -10.59
N LEU A 158 8.70 -8.23 -10.43
CA LEU A 158 7.36 -8.63 -10.84
C LEU A 158 6.39 -8.40 -9.68
N ILE A 159 5.42 -7.51 -9.85
CA ILE A 159 4.35 -7.25 -8.89
C ILE A 159 3.47 -8.50 -8.77
N LEU A 160 3.25 -8.92 -7.54
CA LEU A 160 2.40 -10.04 -7.16
C LEU A 160 1.06 -9.55 -6.61
N ASP A 161 1.07 -8.52 -5.78
CA ASP A 161 -0.15 -8.01 -5.13
C ASP A 161 -0.01 -6.57 -4.66
N LEU A 162 -1.13 -5.91 -4.37
CA LEU A 162 -1.18 -4.60 -3.71
C LEU A 162 -1.31 -4.81 -2.19
N ILE A 163 -0.34 -4.30 -1.43
CA ILE A 163 -0.33 -4.39 0.04
C ILE A 163 -1.10 -3.21 0.64
N ASP A 164 -0.80 -1.98 0.18
CA ASP A 164 -1.37 -0.77 0.75
C ASP A 164 -1.41 0.40 -0.24
N VAL A 165 -2.34 1.32 0.00
CA VAL A 165 -2.51 2.58 -0.76
C VAL A 165 -2.51 3.73 0.23
N GLY A 166 -1.41 4.47 0.29
CA GLY A 166 -1.22 5.59 1.20
C GLY A 166 -1.11 6.95 0.51
N GLY A 167 -1.01 8.02 1.32
CA GLY A 167 -0.93 9.41 0.82
C GLY A 167 0.32 9.72 -0.01
N MET A 168 1.40 8.94 0.13
CA MET A 168 2.65 9.11 -0.63
C MET A 168 2.79 8.14 -1.81
N GLY A 169 1.90 7.16 -1.96
CA GLY A 169 2.03 6.14 -3.01
C GLY A 169 1.39 4.80 -2.70
N MET A 170 1.74 3.81 -3.50
CA MET A 170 1.26 2.43 -3.39
C MET A 170 2.40 1.53 -2.92
N VAL A 171 2.09 0.52 -2.11
CA VAL A 171 3.04 -0.51 -1.70
C VAL A 171 2.58 -1.84 -2.28
N PHE A 172 3.46 -2.48 -3.04
CA PHE A 172 3.19 -3.77 -3.69
C PHE A 172 4.00 -4.89 -3.05
N LYS A 173 3.43 -6.09 -3.00
CA LYS A 173 4.19 -7.33 -2.87
C LYS A 173 4.77 -7.62 -4.24
N ALA A 174 6.07 -7.85 -4.33
CA ALA A 174 6.73 -8.16 -5.59
C ALA A 174 7.77 -9.27 -5.41
N ILE A 175 8.20 -9.88 -6.51
CA ILE A 175 9.32 -10.81 -6.53
C ILE A 175 10.46 -10.25 -7.38
N HIS A 176 11.65 -10.19 -6.81
CA HIS A 176 12.87 -9.91 -7.55
C HIS A 176 13.24 -11.15 -8.38
N ARG A 177 13.03 -11.12 -9.70
CA ARG A 177 13.13 -12.30 -10.58
C ARG A 177 14.50 -12.99 -10.55
N THR A 178 15.60 -12.22 -10.51
CA THR A 178 16.96 -12.80 -10.52
C THR A 178 17.34 -13.49 -9.20
N MET A 179 16.93 -12.91 -8.07
CA MET A 179 17.24 -13.43 -6.73
C MET A 179 16.19 -14.41 -6.22
N ASN A 180 15.05 -14.51 -6.91
CA ASN A 180 13.86 -15.25 -6.46
C ASN A 180 13.45 -14.88 -5.02
N ARG A 181 13.43 -13.58 -4.72
CA ARG A 181 13.15 -13.04 -3.38
C ARG A 181 11.88 -12.20 -3.39
N VAL A 182 10.97 -12.48 -2.47
CA VAL A 182 9.78 -11.64 -2.22
C VAL A 182 10.19 -10.37 -1.48
N VAL A 183 9.69 -9.22 -1.93
CA VAL A 183 9.99 -7.89 -1.43
C VAL A 183 8.72 -7.04 -1.36
N ALA A 184 8.75 -6.00 -0.54
CA ALA A 184 7.76 -4.92 -0.58
C ALA A 184 8.31 -3.79 -1.46
N LEU A 185 7.53 -3.32 -2.42
CA LEU A 185 7.90 -2.30 -3.39
C LEU A 185 7.02 -1.07 -3.19
N LYS A 186 7.55 -0.03 -2.54
CA LYS A 186 6.87 1.24 -2.35
C LYS A 186 7.13 2.13 -3.56
N MET A 187 6.07 2.55 -4.22
CA MET A 187 6.11 3.36 -5.44
C MET A 187 5.37 4.66 -5.22
N ILE A 188 5.96 5.77 -5.66
CA ILE A 188 5.23 7.04 -5.70
C ILE A 188 4.13 6.91 -6.77
N SER A 189 2.90 7.28 -6.41
CA SER A 189 1.76 7.18 -7.34
C SER A 189 2.03 7.96 -8.63
N HIS A 190 1.81 7.31 -9.77
CA HIS A 190 1.86 7.94 -11.08
C HIS A 190 0.56 8.72 -11.30
N GLN A 191 0.49 9.89 -10.68
CA GLN A 191 -0.29 10.98 -11.25
C GLN A 191 0.72 11.94 -11.85
N SER A 192 0.41 12.48 -13.01
CA SER A 192 1.19 13.41 -13.83
C SER A 192 1.60 14.73 -13.14
N LEU A 193 1.64 14.75 -11.80
CA LEU A 193 1.78 15.87 -10.89
C LEU A 193 2.48 15.46 -9.58
N ALA A 194 3.34 14.43 -9.56
CA ALA A 194 4.21 14.25 -8.39
C ALA A 194 4.98 15.57 -8.20
N SER A 195 4.63 16.33 -7.16
CA SER A 195 5.26 17.63 -6.97
C SER A 195 6.75 17.40 -6.73
N ILE A 196 7.59 18.35 -7.14
CA ILE A 196 9.04 18.29 -6.86
C ILE A 196 9.29 18.00 -5.36
N GLU A 197 8.39 18.47 -4.51
CA GLU A 197 8.36 18.23 -3.07
C GLU A 197 8.09 16.76 -2.70
N GLN A 198 7.11 16.08 -3.31
CA GLN A 198 6.87 14.64 -3.07
C GLN A 198 8.08 13.78 -3.46
N ILE A 199 8.75 14.09 -4.57
CA ILE A 199 9.96 13.39 -4.98
C ILE A 199 11.11 13.66 -3.99
N LYS A 200 11.26 14.90 -3.50
CA LYS A 200 12.25 15.24 -2.47
C LYS A 200 11.99 14.48 -1.18
N ARG A 201 10.73 14.41 -0.72
CA ARG A 201 10.32 13.63 0.46
C ARG A 201 10.69 12.16 0.30
N PHE A 202 10.32 11.55 -0.82
CA PHE A 202 10.63 10.16 -1.11
C PHE A 202 12.14 9.89 -1.16
N ARG A 203 12.93 10.75 -1.82
CA ARG A 203 14.39 10.60 -1.85
C ARG A 203 14.99 10.69 -0.45
N ARG A 204 14.43 11.53 0.42
CA ARG A 204 14.87 11.64 1.81
C ARG A 204 14.52 10.39 2.61
N GLU A 205 13.32 9.84 2.40
CA GLU A 205 12.90 8.56 2.98
C GLU A 205 13.88 7.44 2.63
N VAL A 206 14.20 7.31 1.34
CA VAL A 206 15.19 6.36 0.84
C VAL A 206 16.54 6.54 1.54
N GLN A 207 17.03 7.78 1.67
CA GLN A 207 18.30 8.07 2.32
C GLN A 207 18.29 7.71 3.81
N VAL A 208 17.21 8.02 4.53
CA VAL A 208 17.08 7.67 5.94
C VAL A 208 17.02 6.15 6.11
N ALA A 209 16.16 5.47 5.35
CA ALA A 209 16.00 4.02 5.41
C ALA A 209 17.32 3.28 5.11
N ALA A 210 18.12 3.79 4.16
CA ALA A 210 19.44 3.23 3.83
C ALA A 210 20.47 3.30 4.98
N THR A 211 20.27 4.15 5.98
CA THR A 211 21.17 4.24 7.16
C THR A 211 20.81 3.30 8.30
N LEU A 212 19.67 2.61 8.20
CA LEU A 212 19.09 1.85 9.30
C LEU A 212 19.13 0.35 8.99
N GLU A 213 19.72 -0.41 9.92
CA GLU A 213 19.80 -1.86 9.86
C GLU A 213 19.60 -2.39 11.29
N HIS A 214 18.39 -2.87 11.57
CA HIS A 214 18.01 -3.34 12.90
C HIS A 214 16.96 -4.46 12.77
N PRO A 215 16.99 -5.52 13.59
CA PRO A 215 16.04 -6.63 13.47
C PRO A 215 14.58 -6.19 13.58
N ASN A 216 14.28 -5.15 14.36
CA ASN A 216 12.93 -4.62 14.55
C ASN A 216 12.59 -3.39 13.67
N ILE A 217 13.36 -3.16 12.60
CA ILE A 217 13.08 -2.11 11.60
C ILE A 217 13.00 -2.79 10.23
N VAL A 218 12.00 -2.43 9.42
CA VAL A 218 11.91 -2.92 8.04
C VAL A 218 13.14 -2.46 7.25
N ARG A 219 13.87 -3.42 6.68
CA ARG A 219 15.10 -3.14 5.96
C ARG A 219 14.83 -2.61 4.55
N ALA A 220 15.49 -1.53 4.16
CA ALA A 220 15.61 -1.15 2.76
C ALA A 220 16.69 -2.01 2.07
N TYR A 221 16.36 -2.56 0.90
CA TYR A 221 17.29 -3.32 0.08
C TYR A 221 17.88 -2.47 -1.05
N ASP A 222 17.06 -1.66 -1.69
CA ASP A 222 17.44 -0.89 -2.88
C ASP A 222 16.45 0.25 -3.13
N ALA A 223 16.82 1.23 -3.94
CA ALA A 223 15.91 2.25 -4.43
C ALA A 223 16.38 2.77 -5.79
N ASP A 224 15.47 2.87 -6.74
CA ASP A 224 15.82 3.24 -8.12
C ASP A 224 14.65 3.95 -8.83
N GLU A 225 14.86 4.27 -10.10
CA GLU A 225 13.88 4.85 -11.00
C GLU A 225 13.78 4.02 -12.29
N ALA A 226 12.57 3.58 -12.64
CA ALA A 226 12.31 2.89 -13.90
C ALA A 226 11.19 3.59 -14.66
N ARG A 227 11.46 4.04 -15.90
CA ARG A 227 10.46 4.71 -16.75
C ARG A 227 9.79 5.92 -16.07
N GLY A 228 10.53 6.66 -15.23
CA GLY A 228 10.01 7.82 -14.48
C GLY A 228 9.27 7.47 -13.18
N LEU A 229 9.18 6.18 -12.84
CA LEU A 229 8.63 5.71 -11.57
C LEU A 229 9.76 5.54 -10.55
N HIS A 230 9.73 6.35 -9.50
CA HIS A 230 10.58 6.17 -8.33
C HIS A 230 10.02 5.07 -7.42
N PHE A 231 10.89 4.16 -7.00
CA PHE A 231 10.51 3.06 -6.12
C PHE A 231 11.58 2.72 -5.07
N LEU A 232 11.13 2.20 -3.94
CA LEU A 232 11.93 1.77 -2.79
C LEU A 232 11.61 0.30 -2.53
N VAL A 233 12.65 -0.53 -2.53
CA VAL A 233 12.59 -1.96 -2.33
C VAL A 233 12.91 -2.26 -0.89
N MET A 234 12.01 -2.96 -0.22
CA MET A 234 12.08 -3.22 1.21
C MET A 234 11.89 -4.70 1.52
N GLU A 235 12.29 -5.09 2.73
CA GLU A 235 11.93 -6.35 3.34
C GLU A 235 10.41 -6.52 3.28
N TYR A 236 9.97 -7.64 2.70
CA TYR A 236 8.59 -8.08 2.86
C TYR A 236 8.48 -8.80 4.20
N VAL A 237 7.78 -8.18 5.14
CA VAL A 237 7.47 -8.80 6.44
C VAL A 237 6.20 -9.61 6.25
N ARG A 238 6.32 -10.93 6.42
CA ARG A 238 5.18 -11.84 6.37
C ARG A 238 4.44 -11.77 7.70
N GLY A 239 3.25 -11.18 7.67
CA GLY A 239 2.38 -10.97 8.83
C GLY A 239 1.52 -9.71 8.69
N GLU A 240 0.89 -9.30 9.78
CA GLU A 240 -0.06 -8.18 9.79
C GLU A 240 0.41 -7.01 10.67
N ASN A 241 -0.13 -5.82 10.42
CA ASN A 241 0.07 -4.72 11.37
C ASN A 241 -0.76 -4.95 12.65
N LEU A 242 -0.26 -4.43 13.78
CA LEU A 242 -0.92 -4.60 15.07
C LEU A 242 -2.33 -3.96 15.12
N ASN A 243 -2.66 -3.02 14.23
CA ASN A 243 -4.03 -2.50 14.12
C ASN A 243 -5.01 -3.59 13.65
N ARG A 244 -4.64 -4.36 12.62
CA ARG A 244 -5.44 -5.49 12.12
C ARG A 244 -5.54 -6.60 13.16
N VAL A 245 -4.42 -6.95 13.81
CA VAL A 245 -4.40 -7.96 14.88
C VAL A 245 -5.41 -7.63 15.98
N VAL A 246 -5.42 -6.39 16.48
CA VAL A 246 -6.36 -5.95 17.52
C VAL A 246 -7.80 -5.88 17.01
N ARG A 247 -8.02 -5.45 15.76
CA ARG A 247 -9.37 -5.42 15.17
C ARG A 247 -9.97 -6.82 15.03
N ALA A 248 -9.17 -7.80 14.65
CA ALA A 248 -9.62 -9.18 14.46
C ALA A 248 -9.85 -9.90 15.79
N ASN A 249 -8.93 -9.74 16.76
CA ASN A 249 -8.89 -10.57 17.97
C ASN A 249 -9.33 -9.85 19.25
N GLY A 250 -9.55 -8.54 19.19
CA GLY A 250 -9.70 -7.68 20.36
C GLY A 250 -8.36 -7.26 20.97
N PRO A 251 -8.38 -6.63 22.16
CA PRO A 251 -7.16 -6.18 22.84
C PRO A 251 -6.19 -7.34 23.11
N LEU A 252 -4.89 -7.06 22.98
CA LEU A 252 -3.85 -8.02 23.27
C LEU A 252 -3.76 -8.33 24.77
N SER A 253 -3.17 -9.47 25.11
CA SER A 253 -2.80 -9.69 26.50
C SER A 253 -1.73 -8.69 26.93
N LEU A 254 -1.71 -8.33 28.22
CA LEU A 254 -0.70 -7.43 28.77
C LEU A 254 0.74 -7.93 28.46
N SER A 255 0.95 -9.24 28.44
CA SER A 255 2.26 -9.82 28.15
C SER A 255 2.68 -9.56 26.70
N GLU A 256 1.78 -9.74 25.74
CA GLU A 256 2.04 -9.50 24.31
C GLU A 256 2.24 -8.02 24.05
N ALA A 257 1.35 -7.16 24.56
CA ALA A 257 1.44 -5.72 24.38
C ALA A 257 2.77 -5.17 24.92
N VAL A 258 3.20 -5.61 26.11
CA VAL A 258 4.49 -5.20 26.68
C VAL A 258 5.67 -5.72 25.86
N ASP A 259 5.60 -6.96 25.36
CA ASP A 259 6.66 -7.52 24.54
C ASP A 259 6.82 -6.75 23.22
N TYR A 260 5.72 -6.50 22.51
CA TYR A 260 5.70 -5.77 21.24
C TYR A 260 6.16 -4.33 21.40
N ILE A 261 5.72 -3.64 22.46
CA ILE A 261 6.16 -2.28 22.77
C ILE A 261 7.64 -2.24 23.16
N ARG A 262 8.15 -3.25 23.88
CA ARG A 262 9.60 -3.35 24.18
C ARG A 262 10.42 -3.49 22.90
N GLN A 263 9.99 -4.34 21.96
CA GLN A 263 10.66 -4.51 20.67
C GLN A 263 10.69 -3.19 19.87
N THR A 264 9.55 -2.51 19.78
CA THR A 264 9.44 -1.19 19.13
C THR A 264 10.33 -0.14 19.81
N ALA A 265 10.37 -0.11 21.15
CA ALA A 265 11.21 0.84 21.89
C ALA A 265 12.71 0.65 21.58
N ILE A 266 13.18 -0.60 21.43
CA ILE A 266 14.56 -0.91 21.05
C ILE A 266 14.87 -0.40 19.65
N ALA A 267 13.95 -0.60 18.68
CA ALA A 267 14.09 -0.02 17.34
C ALA A 267 14.15 1.51 17.36
N LEU A 268 13.28 2.15 18.15
CA LEU A 268 13.24 3.62 18.26
C LEU A 268 14.52 4.17 18.88
N ASP A 269 15.05 3.56 19.94
CA ASP A 269 16.33 3.97 20.53
C ASP A 269 17.48 3.85 19.51
N TYR A 270 17.51 2.75 18.74
CA TYR A 270 18.48 2.58 17.66
C TYR A 270 18.42 3.71 16.61
N ALA A 271 17.20 4.11 16.20
CA ALA A 271 16.96 5.19 15.24
C ALA A 271 17.31 6.57 15.83
N HIS A 272 16.89 6.85 17.07
CA HIS A 272 17.16 8.10 17.78
C HIS A 272 18.66 8.35 17.94
N ASN A 273 19.44 7.30 18.24
CA ASN A 273 20.90 7.38 18.33
C ASN A 273 21.59 7.70 16.99
N ARG A 274 20.84 7.68 15.87
CA ARG A 274 21.28 8.11 14.53
C ARG A 274 20.62 9.41 14.08
N GLY A 275 19.94 10.11 14.99
CA GLY A 275 19.26 11.37 14.69
C GLY A 275 17.98 11.22 13.89
N VAL A 276 17.41 10.01 13.80
CA VAL A 276 16.15 9.74 13.09
C VAL A 276 15.03 9.67 14.12
N VAL A 277 14.01 10.52 13.96
CA VAL A 277 12.76 10.48 14.75
C VAL A 277 11.66 9.97 13.82
N HIS A 278 10.85 9.01 14.27
CA HIS A 278 9.84 8.37 13.41
C HIS A 278 8.64 9.27 13.14
N ARG A 279 8.08 9.88 14.18
CA ARG A 279 6.97 10.85 14.17
C ARG A 279 5.59 10.31 13.77
N ASP A 280 5.44 9.00 13.53
CA ASP A 280 4.16 8.38 13.15
C ASP A 280 4.05 6.98 13.76
N ILE A 281 4.41 6.83 15.04
CA ILE A 281 4.27 5.54 15.73
C ILE A 281 2.80 5.29 16.05
N LYS A 282 2.27 4.20 15.50
CA LYS A 282 0.91 3.72 15.71
C LYS A 282 0.81 2.23 15.38
N PRO A 283 -0.23 1.52 15.85
CA PRO A 283 -0.39 0.09 15.57
C PRO A 283 -0.35 -0.28 14.07
N GLY A 284 -0.79 0.62 13.19
CA GLY A 284 -0.75 0.43 11.74
C GLY A 284 0.67 0.39 11.13
N ASN A 285 1.66 1.00 11.79
CA ASN A 285 3.05 1.05 11.33
C ASN A 285 3.95 0.04 12.04
N LEU A 286 3.37 -0.87 12.84
CA LEU A 286 4.06 -1.94 13.53
C LEU A 286 3.61 -3.27 12.95
N LEU A 287 4.42 -3.88 12.09
CA LEU A 287 4.15 -5.22 11.55
C LEU A 287 4.60 -6.28 12.54
N LEU A 288 3.77 -7.29 12.77
CA LEU A 288 4.10 -8.48 13.53
C LEU A 288 4.32 -9.62 12.54
N ASP A 289 5.52 -10.20 12.54
CA ASP A 289 5.81 -11.36 11.71
C ASP A 289 5.34 -12.69 12.35
N ASP A 290 5.31 -13.75 11.55
CA ASP A 290 4.91 -15.10 11.97
C ASP A 290 5.78 -15.70 13.09
N HIS A 291 6.89 -15.05 13.45
CA HIS A 291 7.78 -15.45 14.54
C HIS A 291 7.60 -14.61 15.80
N GLY A 292 6.63 -13.69 15.83
CA GLY A 292 6.38 -12.78 16.95
C GLY A 292 7.33 -11.59 17.01
N THR A 293 8.04 -11.29 15.92
CA THR A 293 8.95 -10.15 15.84
C THR A 293 8.21 -8.92 15.32
N VAL A 294 8.32 -7.80 16.05
CA VAL A 294 7.79 -6.52 15.59
C VAL A 294 8.78 -5.82 14.67
N LYS A 295 8.28 -5.34 13.54
CA LYS A 295 9.02 -4.58 12.52
C LYS A 295 8.37 -3.21 12.36
N VAL A 296 9.14 -2.16 12.63
CA VAL A 296 8.70 -0.78 12.45
C VAL A 296 8.79 -0.39 10.97
N LEU A 297 7.66 0.04 10.39
CA LEU A 297 7.54 0.60 9.04
C LEU A 297 7.88 2.09 9.01
N ASP A 298 8.12 2.65 7.81
CA ASP A 298 8.02 4.09 7.52
C ASP A 298 8.76 5.05 8.48
N LEU A 299 10.06 4.84 8.68
CA LEU A 299 10.86 5.71 9.52
C LEU A 299 11.06 7.10 8.88
N GLY A 300 10.42 8.12 9.47
CA GLY A 300 10.82 9.52 9.33
C GLY A 300 9.98 10.39 8.38
N LEU A 301 8.71 10.05 8.14
CA LEU A 301 7.90 10.72 7.12
C LEU A 301 6.95 11.82 7.59
N ALA A 302 6.69 12.00 8.89
CA ALA A 302 5.78 13.05 9.33
C ALA A 302 6.52 14.40 9.50
N HIS A 303 6.28 15.32 8.56
CA HIS A 303 6.49 16.76 8.71
C HIS A 303 7.94 17.26 8.92
N LEU A 304 8.91 16.79 8.12
CA LEU A 304 10.25 17.39 8.14
C LEU A 304 10.41 18.64 7.25
N GLU A 305 9.35 19.08 6.56
CA GLU A 305 9.43 20.17 5.58
C GLU A 305 8.96 21.54 6.03
N ASP A 306 8.44 21.72 7.24
CA ASP A 306 8.50 23.07 7.82
C ASP A 306 9.97 23.41 8.18
N SER A 307 10.83 22.40 8.37
CA SER A 307 12.13 22.53 9.06
C SER A 307 13.34 23.02 8.26
N LEU A 308 13.29 23.19 6.93
CA LEU A 308 14.50 23.46 6.15
C LEU A 308 14.43 24.58 5.08
N GLU A 309 13.41 25.43 5.09
CA GLU A 309 13.57 26.77 4.51
C GLU A 309 14.12 27.72 5.57
N TYR A 310 15.44 27.72 5.79
CA TYR A 310 16.24 28.88 6.26
C TYR A 310 17.68 28.39 6.52
N THR A 311 18.41 28.07 5.44
CA THR A 311 19.87 28.15 5.50
C THR A 311 20.30 29.54 5.06
N ASP A 312 20.71 30.33 6.05
CA ASP A 312 21.62 31.46 6.00
C ASP A 312 21.53 32.42 4.80
N THR A 313 20.85 33.54 5.02
CA THR A 313 21.43 34.84 4.66
C THR A 313 21.09 35.85 5.74
N SER A 314 21.80 35.76 6.87
CA SER A 314 21.98 36.90 7.76
C SER A 314 22.88 37.94 7.07
N SER A 315 22.32 38.69 6.13
CA SER A 315 22.85 40.00 5.72
C SER A 315 21.77 40.80 4.98
N SER A 316 21.47 41.97 5.55
CA SER A 316 20.60 43.05 5.04
C SER A 316 19.09 42.75 4.89
N ARG A 317 18.33 42.94 5.99
CA ARG A 317 16.89 43.25 5.91
C ARG A 317 16.75 44.71 5.45
N SER A 318 16.10 44.93 4.31
CA SER A 318 15.62 46.24 3.85
C SER A 318 14.12 46.33 4.14
N GLU A 319 13.65 47.46 4.67
CA GLU A 319 12.32 47.65 5.27
C GLU A 319 11.12 47.72 4.28
N ASN A 320 11.23 47.20 3.04
CA ASN A 320 10.21 47.41 2.00
C ASN A 320 9.87 46.15 1.18
N GLU A 321 9.52 45.02 1.81
CA GLU A 321 8.94 43.88 1.09
C GLU A 321 7.54 43.54 1.63
N GLU A 322 6.60 43.45 0.68
CA GLU A 322 5.17 43.15 0.86
C GLU A 322 4.93 41.83 1.60
N PRO A 323 3.83 41.70 2.36
CA PRO A 323 3.51 40.47 3.06
C PRO A 323 3.29 39.32 2.06
N VAL A 324 4.06 38.24 2.22
CA VAL A 324 3.89 36.96 1.54
C VAL A 324 2.48 36.41 1.84
N PRO A 325 1.73 35.85 0.87
CA PRO A 325 0.36 35.40 1.13
C PRO A 325 0.36 34.23 2.12
N GLU A 326 -0.58 34.27 3.07
CA GLU A 326 -0.89 33.14 3.95
C GLU A 326 -1.12 31.88 3.11
N VAL A 327 -0.29 30.86 3.34
CA VAL A 327 -0.48 29.53 2.78
C VAL A 327 -1.77 28.96 3.38
N ASP A 328 -2.72 28.66 2.50
CA ASP A 328 -4.04 28.15 2.86
C ASP A 328 -3.92 26.82 3.61
N ARG A 329 -4.18 26.84 4.91
CA ARG A 329 -4.21 25.66 5.79
C ARG A 329 -5.34 24.68 5.44
N SER A 330 -6.18 24.99 4.43
CA SER A 330 -7.33 24.15 4.04
C SER A 330 -6.96 22.89 3.25
N GLU A 331 -5.78 22.83 2.61
CA GLU A 331 -5.36 21.65 1.83
C GLU A 331 -4.90 20.46 2.68
N LEU A 332 -4.68 20.66 3.99
CA LEU A 332 -4.28 19.64 4.96
C LEU A 332 -5.43 18.71 5.41
N THR A 333 -6.61 18.80 4.80
CA THR A 333 -7.82 18.04 5.23
C THR A 333 -8.43 17.17 4.14
N ALA A 334 -7.64 16.71 3.17
CA ALA A 334 -8.10 15.75 2.17
C ALA A 334 -7.91 14.29 2.66
N ALA A 335 -9.03 13.62 2.90
CA ALA A 335 -9.23 12.20 3.24
C ALA A 335 -8.99 11.80 4.72
N GLY A 336 -10.03 11.21 5.33
CA GLY A 336 -10.17 10.87 6.76
C GLY A 336 -9.10 9.97 7.41
N SER A 337 -8.02 9.64 6.71
CA SER A 337 -6.81 8.97 7.26
C SER A 337 -6.13 9.78 8.39
N ILE A 338 -6.30 11.10 8.39
CA ILE A 338 -5.76 12.00 9.42
C ILE A 338 -6.51 11.82 10.75
N LEU A 339 -7.79 11.43 10.73
CA LEU A 339 -8.59 11.30 11.96
C LEU A 339 -8.11 10.13 12.84
N GLY A 340 -7.67 9.02 12.22
CA GLY A 340 -7.08 7.88 12.91
C GLY A 340 -5.64 8.11 13.37
N THR A 341 -4.85 8.83 12.55
CA THR A 341 -3.43 9.14 12.85
C THR A 341 -3.28 10.17 13.97
N ALA A 342 -4.19 11.16 14.05
CA ALA A 342 -4.19 12.18 15.11
C ALA A 342 -4.32 11.59 16.52
N SER A 343 -4.91 10.39 16.66
CA SER A 343 -5.10 9.73 17.95
C SER A 343 -3.80 9.31 18.65
N PHE A 344 -2.71 9.17 17.88
CA PHE A 344 -1.39 8.78 18.38
C PHE A 344 -0.37 9.93 18.30
N MET A 345 -0.75 11.09 17.76
CA MET A 345 0.14 12.23 17.55
C MET A 345 0.45 12.94 18.87
N ALA A 346 1.72 13.25 19.10
CA ALA A 346 2.12 14.02 20.28
C ALA A 346 1.63 15.49 20.20
N PRO A 347 1.28 16.13 21.33
CA PRO A 347 0.77 17.50 21.32
C PRO A 347 1.68 18.50 20.60
N GLU A 348 2.99 18.41 20.81
CA GLU A 348 3.97 19.26 20.14
C GLU A 348 3.97 19.11 18.62
N GLN A 349 3.69 17.92 18.07
CA GLN A 349 3.59 17.69 16.62
C GLN A 349 2.40 18.44 16.01
N SER A 350 1.30 18.57 16.76
CA SER A 350 0.11 19.31 16.32
C SER A 350 0.23 20.82 16.45
N LEU A 351 1.15 21.29 17.31
CA LEU A 351 1.37 22.71 17.56
C LEU A 351 2.41 23.28 16.59
N ASP A 352 3.55 22.60 16.46
CA ASP A 352 4.68 23.04 15.67
C ASP A 352 5.62 21.85 15.34
N ALA A 353 5.72 21.50 14.05
CA ALA A 353 6.56 20.41 13.57
C ALA A 353 8.06 20.60 13.87
N HIS A 354 8.51 21.82 14.17
CA HIS A 354 9.90 22.13 14.55
C HIS A 354 10.24 21.75 15.99
N LEU A 355 9.22 21.60 16.86
CA LEU A 355 9.42 21.24 18.26
C LEU A 355 9.54 19.72 18.47
N VAL A 356 9.37 18.94 17.41
CA VAL A 356 9.31 17.49 17.42
C VAL A 356 10.70 16.89 17.60
N ASP A 357 10.87 16.16 18.70
CA ASP A 357 12.07 15.38 19.00
C ASP A 357 11.71 13.93 19.37
N ARG A 358 12.70 13.16 19.80
CA ARG A 358 12.53 11.75 20.20
C ARG A 358 11.42 11.51 21.24
N ARG A 359 11.03 12.50 22.02
CA ARG A 359 9.96 12.40 23.04
C ARG A 359 8.59 12.24 22.40
N SER A 360 8.38 12.76 21.19
CA SER A 360 7.13 12.58 20.46
C SER A 360 6.90 11.11 20.12
N ASP A 361 7.95 10.37 19.72
CA ASP A 361 7.84 8.92 19.49
C ASP A 361 7.51 8.15 20.78
N ILE A 362 8.03 8.60 21.93
CA ILE A 362 7.73 8.00 23.24
C ILE A 362 6.26 8.22 23.61
N TYR A 363 5.73 9.41 23.35
CA TYR A 363 4.30 9.70 23.55
C TYR A 363 3.44 8.79 22.68
N SER A 364 3.73 8.72 21.38
CA SER A 364 3.01 7.89 20.42
C SER A 364 3.10 6.40 20.76
N LEU A 365 4.24 5.94 21.28
CA LEU A 365 4.42 4.58 21.78
C LEU A 365 3.54 4.30 23.01
N GLY A 366 3.37 5.28 23.90
CA GLY A 366 2.44 5.21 25.03
C GLY A 366 0.97 5.11 24.59
N CYS A 367 0.57 5.92 23.60
CA CYS A 367 -0.76 5.82 22.99
C CYS A 367 -0.97 4.47 22.30
N THR A 368 0.06 3.95 21.63
CA THR A 368 0.05 2.62 21.02
C THR A 368 -0.16 1.55 22.07
N LEU A 369 0.60 1.57 23.17
CA LEU A 369 0.42 0.62 24.28
C LEU A 369 -0.97 0.69 24.91
N TYR A 370 -1.59 1.87 25.00
CA TYR A 370 -2.96 2.00 25.52
C TYR A 370 -4.01 1.39 24.58
N TYR A 371 -3.75 1.42 23.27
CA TYR A 371 -4.65 0.87 22.25
C TYR A 371 -4.54 -0.66 22.13
N LEU A 372 -3.32 -1.18 22.17
CA LEU A 372 -3.03 -2.62 22.16
C LEU A 372 -3.66 -3.29 23.38
#